data_AF-A0A0Q9YGL1-F1
#
_entry.id   AF-A0A0Q9YGL1-F1
#
_cell.length_a   1.000
_cell.length_b   1.000
_cell.length_c   1.000
_cell.angle_alpha   90.00
_cell.angle_beta   90.00
_cell.angle_gamma   90.00
#
_symmetry.space_group_name_H-M   'P 1'
#
loop_
_entity.id
_entity.type
_entity.pdbx_description
1 polymer ?
#
loop_
_entity_poly.entity_id
_entity_poly.type
_entity_poly.pdbx_seq_one_letter_code
_entity_poly.pdbx_strand_id
1 'polypeptide(L)'
;MTKLRSSFEDNGLGISPENLLAIQRNLSSGKYVQKGRIGLQNVNARIKLFFGDEYGIDIQSEQSKFTRIILRLPYQTTKGA
;
A
#
# COMPACT_ATOMS: atom_id res chain seq x y z
N MET A 1 -0.35 -20.53 4.59
CA MET A 1 -0.50 -19.92 3.26
C MET A 1 0.72 -19.02 3.04
N THR A 2 1.48 -19.20 1.96
CA THR A 2 2.67 -18.39 1.69
C THR A 2 2.26 -16.97 1.29
N LYS A 3 2.91 -15.95 1.82
CA LYS A 3 2.64 -14.53 1.51
C LYS A 3 3.70 -14.00 0.57
N LEU A 4 3.29 -13.32 -0.50
CA LEU A 4 4.18 -12.54 -1.36
C LEU A 4 4.29 -11.13 -0.78
N ARG A 5 5.53 -10.68 -0.56
CA ARG A 5 5.84 -9.30 -0.17
C ARG A 5 6.74 -8.69 -1.24
N SER A 6 6.20 -7.73 -1.99
CA SER A 6 6.93 -7.00 -3.03
C SER A 6 7.04 -5.52 -2.64
N SER A 7 8.16 -4.87 -2.97
CA SER A 7 8.35 -3.44 -2.77
C SER A 7 8.72 -2.72 -4.06
N PHE A 8 8.12 -1.55 -4.26
CA PHE A 8 8.37 -0.66 -5.39
C PHE A 8 8.81 0.69 -4.82
N GLU A 9 9.87 1.27 -5.39
CA GLU A 9 10.45 2.52 -4.90
C GLU A 9 10.69 3.51 -6.04
N ASP A 10 10.44 4.77 -5.77
CA ASP A 10 10.89 5.90 -6.59
C ASP A 10 11.86 6.79 -5.80
N ASN A 11 12.71 7.50 -6.54
CA ASN A 11 13.71 8.46 -6.05
C ASN A 11 13.21 9.91 -6.10
N GLY A 12 11.89 10.13 -6.01
CA GLY A 12 11.29 11.46 -6.05
C GLY A 12 11.51 12.26 -4.76
N LEU A 13 10.77 13.36 -4.63
CA LEU A 13 10.81 14.25 -3.47
C LEU A 13 10.31 13.62 -2.16
N GLY A 14 9.87 12.36 -2.18
CA GLY A 14 9.27 11.71 -1.03
C GLY A 14 8.02 12.44 -0.51
N ILE A 15 7.69 12.18 0.75
CA ILE A 15 6.49 12.64 1.42
C ILE A 15 6.89 13.19 2.78
N SER A 16 6.38 14.38 3.13
CA SER A 16 6.62 14.94 4.45
C SER A 16 6.04 14.05 5.57
N PRO A 17 6.66 14.01 6.76
CA PRO A 17 6.24 13.11 7.84
C PRO A 17 4.74 13.22 8.19
N GLU A 18 4.20 14.44 8.25
CA GLU A 18 2.79 14.69 8.56
C GLU A 18 1.86 14.12 7.48
N ASN A 19 2.26 14.25 6.21
CA ASN A 19 1.50 13.71 5.09
C ASN A 19 1.59 12.18 5.04
N LEU A 20 2.76 11.61 5.34
CA LEU A 20 2.97 10.16 5.39
C LEU A 20 2.09 9.53 6.49
N LEU A 21 2.07 10.12 7.69
CA LEU A 21 1.21 9.69 8.79
C LEU A 21 -0.28 9.75 8.40
N ALA A 22 -0.71 10.81 7.71
CA ALA A 22 -2.08 10.92 7.21
C ALA A 22 -2.41 9.80 6.20
N ILE A 23 -1.50 9.48 5.26
CA ILE A 23 -1.70 8.38 4.31
C ILE A 23 -1.82 7.04 5.04
N GLN A 24 -0.88 6.75 5.95
CA GLN A 24 -0.86 5.49 6.69
C GLN A 24 -2.14 5.29 7.50
N ARG A 25 -2.63 6.35 8.17
CA ARG A 25 -3.92 6.32 8.90
C ARG A 25 -5.11 6.06 7.97
N ASN A 26 -5.08 6.59 6.75
CA ASN A 26 -6.16 6.35 5.78
C ASN A 26 -6.12 4.91 5.24
N LEU A 27 -4.93 4.36 4.98
CA LEU A 27 -4.76 2.97 4.54
C LEU A 27 -5.13 1.96 5.65
N SER A 28 -4.90 2.30 6.91
CA SER A 28 -5.26 1.44 8.04
C SER A 28 -6.75 1.48 8.37
N SER A 29 -7.36 2.67 8.42
CA SER A 29 -8.75 2.85 8.85
C SER A 29 -9.80 2.43 7.83
N GLY A 30 -9.42 2.24 6.55
CA GLY A 30 -10.37 1.97 5.46
C GLY A 30 -11.34 3.12 5.18
N LYS A 31 -11.20 4.26 5.88
CA LYS A 31 -12.04 5.44 5.68
C LYS A 31 -11.61 6.16 4.41
N TYR A 32 -12.57 6.39 3.54
CA TYR A 32 -12.41 7.20 2.35
C TYR A 32 -12.19 8.66 2.76
N VAL A 33 -10.94 9.14 2.71
CA VAL A 33 -10.66 10.57 2.91
C VAL A 33 -10.62 11.23 1.54
N GLN A 34 -11.68 12.00 1.24
CA GLN A 34 -11.79 12.78 0.01
C GLN A 34 -10.74 13.89 -0.04
N LYS A 35 -9.70 13.68 -0.86
CA LYS A 35 -9.14 14.61 -1.87
C LYS A 35 -7.77 14.08 -2.34
N GLY A 36 -7.61 13.87 -3.65
CA GLY A 36 -6.30 13.72 -4.31
C GLY A 36 -5.53 12.40 -4.17
N ARG A 37 -5.95 11.43 -3.34
CA ARG A 37 -5.18 10.19 -3.05
C ARG A 37 -5.95 8.88 -3.27
N ILE A 38 -6.85 8.91 -4.25
CA ILE A 38 -7.85 7.86 -4.53
C ILE A 38 -7.19 6.53 -4.98
N GLY A 39 -6.02 6.58 -5.65
CA GLY A 39 -5.37 5.41 -6.24
C GLY A 39 -4.97 4.33 -5.24
N LEU A 40 -4.05 4.64 -4.31
CA LEU A 40 -3.55 3.66 -3.34
C LEU A 40 -4.64 3.17 -2.37
N GLN A 41 -5.57 4.06 -2.00
CA GLN A 41 -6.71 3.69 -1.15
C GLN A 41 -7.61 2.66 -1.82
N ASN A 42 -7.93 2.86 -3.09
CA ASN A 42 -8.75 1.90 -3.85
C ASN A 42 -8.08 0.55 -4.00
N VAL A 43 -6.79 0.54 -4.31
CA VAL A 43 -6.04 -0.71 -4.44
C VAL A 43 -6.00 -1.44 -3.08
N ASN A 44 -5.68 -0.74 -2.00
CA ASN A 44 -5.65 -1.33 -0.66
C ASN A 44 -7.02 -1.87 -0.22
N ALA A 45 -8.10 -1.12 -0.44
CA ALA A 45 -9.46 -1.55 -0.12
C ALA A 45 -9.86 -2.81 -0.90
N ARG A 46 -9.53 -2.87 -2.20
CA ARG A 46 -9.79 -4.06 -3.03
C ARG A 46 -8.99 -5.26 -2.56
N ILE A 47 -7.70 -5.11 -2.27
CA ILE A 47 -6.86 -6.21 -1.78
C ILE A 47 -7.43 -6.77 -0.47
N LYS A 48 -7.77 -5.90 0.48
CA LYS A 48 -8.38 -6.31 1.76
C LYS A 48 -9.72 -6.99 1.56
N LEU A 49 -10.56 -6.47 0.64
CA LEU A 49 -11.85 -7.07 0.30
C LEU A 49 -11.71 -8.51 -0.24
N PHE A 50 -10.71 -8.76 -1.09
CA PHE A 50 -10.53 -10.09 -1.70
C PHE A 50 -9.78 -11.10 -0.83
N PHE A 51 -8.82 -10.62 -0.01
CA PHE A 51 -7.87 -11.52 0.66
C PHE A 51 -7.88 -11.41 2.19
N GLY A 52 -8.54 -10.40 2.76
CA GLY A 52 -8.59 -10.14 4.20
C GLY A 52 -7.63 -9.03 4.66
N ASP A 53 -7.83 -8.53 5.88
CA ASP A 53 -7.12 -7.37 6.45
C ASP A 53 -5.62 -7.58 6.67
N GLU A 54 -5.15 -8.83 6.64
CA GLU A 54 -3.73 -9.16 6.72
C GLU A 54 -2.94 -8.85 5.43
N TYR A 55 -3.66 -8.57 4.33
CA TYR A 55 -3.13 -8.17 3.03
C TYR A 55 -3.40 -6.68 2.75
N GLY A 56 -2.71 -6.12 1.75
CA GLY A 56 -2.91 -4.73 1.37
C GLY A 56 -1.62 -4.03 0.98
N ILE A 57 -1.66 -2.71 1.11
CA ILE A 57 -0.55 -1.80 0.84
C ILE A 57 -0.06 -1.20 2.16
N ASP A 58 1.25 -1.07 2.26
CA ASP A 58 1.94 -0.21 3.21
C ASP A 58 2.82 0.79 2.45
N ILE A 59 3.13 1.92 3.08
CA ILE A 59 3.92 3.00 2.47
C ILE A 59 4.98 3.48 3.44
N GLN A 60 6.19 3.60 2.92
CA GLN A 60 7.35 4.22 3.57
C GLN A 60 7.85 5.34 2.68
N SER A 61 8.33 6.43 3.24
CA SER A 61 8.90 7.52 2.46
C SER A 61 9.78 8.37 3.35
N GLU A 62 10.79 8.98 2.75
CA GLU A 62 11.58 10.03 3.38
C GLU A 62 11.56 11.26 2.47
N GLN A 63 11.21 12.41 3.06
CA GLN A 63 11.15 13.68 2.34
C GLN A 63 12.51 14.00 1.70
N SER A 64 12.46 14.44 0.46
CA SER A 64 13.59 14.72 -0.41
C SER A 64 14.48 13.52 -0.74
N LYS A 65 14.00 12.27 -0.55
CA LYS A 65 14.77 11.06 -0.88
C LYS A 65 14.00 10.02 -1.70
N PHE A 66 12.91 9.48 -1.17
CA PHE A 66 12.23 8.36 -1.80
C PHE A 66 10.77 8.19 -1.36
N THR A 67 9.99 7.48 -2.17
CA THR A 67 8.73 6.85 -1.73
C THR A 67 8.77 5.37 -2.06
N ARG A 68 8.36 4.52 -1.11
CA ARG A 68 8.34 3.07 -1.22
C ARG A 68 6.96 2.51 -0.89
N ILE A 69 6.38 1.79 -1.84
CA ILE A 69 5.13 1.05 -1.69
C ILE A 69 5.46 -0.42 -1.40
N ILE A 70 4.85 -1.00 -0.37
CA ILE A 70 5.01 -2.40 0.01
C ILE A 70 3.66 -3.10 -0.17
N LEU A 71 3.62 -4.08 -1.05
CA LEU A 71 2.44 -4.87 -1.37
C LEU A 71 2.51 -6.23 -0.67
N ARG A 72 1.43 -6.61 0.03
CA ARG A 72 1.24 -7.95 0.61
C ARG A 72 0.07 -8.63 -0.07
N LEU A 73 0.32 -9.78 -0.71
CA LEU A 73 -0.67 -10.60 -1.38
C LEU A 73 -0.49 -12.08 -1.02
N PRO A 74 -1.54 -12.91 -1.12
CA PRO A 74 -1.36 -14.35 -1.05
C PRO A 74 -0.53 -14.84 -2.24
N TYR A 75 0.45 -15.69 -1.99
CA TYR A 75 1.22 -16.34 -3.05
C TYR A 75 0.45 -17.58 -3.51
N GLN A 76 -0.15 -17.51 -4.69
CA GLN A 76 -0.74 -18.67 -5.36
C GLN A 76 0.20 -19.12 -6.47
N THR A 77 0.79 -20.31 -6.33
CA THR A 77 1.41 -21.00 -7.46
C THR A 77 0.29 -21.61 -8.29
N THR A 78 -0.09 -20.99 -9.40
CA THR A 78 -0.77 -21.74 -10.44
C THR A 78 0.22 -22.79 -10.95
N LYS A 79 -0.02 -24.07 -10.68
CA LYS A 79 0.45 -25.11 -11.60
C LYS A 79 -0.31 -24.83 -12.89
N GLY A 80 0.36 -24.23 -13.87
CA GLY A 80 -0.17 -24.19 -15.23
C GLY A 80 -0.57 -25.61 -15.61
N ALA A 81 -1.83 -25.79 -15.99
CA ALA A 81 -2.32 -27.03 -16.57
C ALA A 81 -1.62 -27.26 -17.92
#